data_AF-A0A6N7AJZ3-F1
#
_entry.id   AF-A0A6N7AJZ3-F1
#
_cell.length_a   1.000
_cell.length_b   1.000
_cell.length_c   1.000
_cell.angle_alpha   90.00
_cell.angle_beta   90.00
_cell.angle_gamma   90.00
#
_symmetry.space_group_name_H-M   'P 1'
#
loop_
_entity.id
_entity.type
_entity.pdbx_description
1 polymer ?
#
loop_
_entity_poly.entity_id
_entity_poly.type
_entity_poly.pdbx_seq_one_letter_code
_entity_poly.pdbx_strand_id
1 'polypeptide(L)'
;MTQRLIETWLPIAALGEESVRERRSMMALPPTYYLHVWWARRPLVASRAAVLASLLPADADRDRFLHALGIHGDPVASRKRIDMARRKGERFDGEAYSYDRAFKHIPDSTDQFLLANALSAGGAPVVLDPTAGGGSIPFESVPLGCDTIANDLNPVALIIEKATIEYPLLFGAKLVAEYQRVAAKFIERREKLLLPFFPPEPDANAIPTNFIWSRTIRCPYCHGLVPLSPNWRLAPDGSGVRLQPHLGSGPGDPARYCAFVIVTAVKDQSPGTVSGGDGACLYSDCGRVIDGDEIKRQAQAGGMGEQLFAVVFKRRVETRTKSGNRGKDKWVRGYRAPSARKTTTAPP
;
A
#
# COMPACT_ATOMS: atom_id res chain seq x y z
N MET A 1 28.42 38.82 10.73
CA MET A 1 27.19 38.02 10.78
C MET A 1 27.14 37.36 12.15
N THR A 2 25.96 37.31 12.78
CA THR A 2 25.77 36.49 13.98
C THR A 2 25.82 35.01 13.57
N GLN A 3 26.52 34.19 14.35
CA GLN A 3 26.64 32.76 14.12
C GLN A 3 25.27 32.09 14.26
N ARG A 4 24.94 31.12 13.40
CA ARG A 4 23.66 30.40 13.43
C ARG A 4 23.72 29.14 14.27
N LEU A 5 22.57 28.70 14.77
CA LEU A 5 22.46 27.48 15.59
C LEU A 5 23.01 26.25 14.87
N ILE A 6 22.73 26.11 13.57
CA ILE A 6 23.18 24.96 12.77
C ILE A 6 24.72 24.83 12.72
N GLU A 7 25.45 25.93 12.90
CA GLU A 7 26.92 25.95 12.89
C GLU A 7 27.53 25.47 14.20
N THR A 8 26.76 25.51 15.31
CA THR A 8 27.26 25.20 16.66
C THR A 8 26.64 23.95 17.26
N TRP A 9 25.36 23.68 17.00
CA TRP A 9 24.63 22.61 17.66
C TRP A 9 23.38 22.15 16.91
N LEU A 10 23.20 20.83 16.88
CA LEU A 10 21.94 20.17 16.52
C LEU A 10 21.70 18.95 17.41
N PRO A 11 20.44 18.59 17.75
CA PRO A 11 20.11 17.40 18.52
C PRO A 11 20.14 16.14 17.65
N ILE A 12 21.30 15.81 17.07
CA ILE A 12 21.50 14.76 16.06
C ILE A 12 20.90 13.41 16.49
N ALA A 13 21.10 13.01 17.75
CA ALA A 13 20.57 11.74 18.26
C ALA A 13 19.03 11.70 18.26
N ALA A 14 18.38 12.78 18.73
CA ALA A 14 16.91 12.85 18.76
C ALA A 14 16.33 12.95 17.34
N LEU A 15 16.96 13.74 16.47
CA LEU A 15 16.60 13.84 15.05
C LEU A 15 16.72 12.50 14.33
N GLY A 16 17.78 11.75 14.59
CA GLY A 16 18.00 10.42 14.03
C GLY A 16 16.88 9.45 14.43
N GLU A 17 16.53 9.40 15.72
CA GLU A 17 15.48 8.51 16.21
C GLU A 17 14.10 8.87 15.65
N GLU A 18 13.74 10.15 15.58
CA GLU A 18 12.47 10.57 14.97
C GLU A 18 12.46 10.35 13.45
N SER A 19 13.58 10.56 12.76
CA SER A 19 13.72 10.27 11.33
C SER A 19 13.50 8.79 11.00
N VAL A 20 14.02 7.90 11.85
CA VAL A 20 13.79 6.45 11.74
C VAL A 20 12.34 6.11 12.12
N ARG A 21 11.80 6.71 13.19
CA ARG A 21 10.42 6.51 13.64
C ARG A 21 9.42 6.85 12.53
N GLU A 22 9.62 7.99 11.87
CA GLU A 22 8.84 8.46 10.72
C GLU A 22 8.70 7.38 9.65
N ARG A 23 9.81 6.77 9.22
CA ARG A 23 9.85 5.80 8.11
C ARG A 23 9.44 4.38 8.50
N ARG A 24 9.40 4.05 9.81
CA ARG A 24 9.23 2.67 10.27
C ARG A 24 7.83 2.10 10.03
N SER A 25 6.79 2.93 9.97
CA SER A 25 5.40 2.46 9.85
C SER A 25 4.77 2.94 8.56
N MET A 26 4.43 2.00 7.67
CA MET A 26 3.70 2.29 6.43
C MET A 26 2.27 2.83 6.67
N MET A 27 1.73 2.65 7.89
CA MET A 27 0.40 3.15 8.26
C MET A 27 0.42 4.55 8.87
N ALA A 28 1.61 5.12 9.14
CA ALA A 28 1.77 6.41 9.80
C ALA A 28 2.91 7.21 9.16
N LEU A 29 2.82 7.35 7.83
CA LEU A 29 3.76 8.14 7.03
C LEU A 29 3.34 9.62 7.01
N PRO A 30 4.27 10.55 6.75
CA PRO A 30 3.92 11.94 6.53
C PRO A 30 3.01 12.16 5.31
N PRO A 31 2.24 13.27 5.27
CA PRO A 31 1.35 13.61 4.15
C PRO A 31 2.03 13.57 2.78
N THR A 32 3.30 13.98 2.72
CA THR A 32 4.14 13.99 1.51
C THR A 32 4.35 12.62 0.89
N TYR A 33 4.05 11.50 1.57
CA TYR A 33 4.22 10.15 1.05
C TYR A 33 3.03 9.56 0.30
N TYR A 34 1.83 10.13 0.42
CA TYR A 34 0.61 9.47 -0.05
C TYR A 34 0.28 9.72 -1.53
N LEU A 35 0.80 10.79 -2.14
CA LEU A 35 0.57 11.10 -3.55
C LEU A 35 1.46 10.26 -4.48
N HIS A 36 2.77 10.25 -4.24
CA HIS A 36 3.73 9.51 -5.04
C HIS A 36 4.98 9.14 -4.23
N VAL A 37 5.56 7.99 -4.57
CA VAL A 37 6.82 7.52 -3.99
C VAL A 37 7.97 8.35 -4.57
N TRP A 38 8.71 9.04 -3.71
CA TRP A 38 9.92 9.77 -4.11
C TRP A 38 11.13 9.19 -3.37
N TRP A 39 12.10 8.67 -4.12
CA TRP A 39 13.22 7.88 -3.56
C TRP A 39 14.17 8.69 -2.68
N ALA A 40 14.28 10.00 -2.91
CA ALA A 40 15.22 10.88 -2.20
C ALA A 40 14.57 11.72 -1.09
N ARG A 41 13.29 11.48 -0.76
CA ARG A 41 12.54 12.31 0.21
C ARG A 41 13.27 12.33 1.57
N ARG A 42 13.45 13.51 2.16
CA ARG A 42 14.10 13.67 3.48
C ARG A 42 13.07 13.58 4.61
N PRO A 43 13.45 13.10 5.82
CA PRO A 43 12.53 13.11 6.95
C PRO A 43 12.09 14.53 7.27
N LEU A 44 10.80 14.73 7.54
CA LEU A 44 10.22 16.05 7.77
C LEU A 44 10.82 16.72 9.00
N VAL A 45 10.99 15.97 10.10
CA VAL A 45 11.62 16.48 11.33
C VAL A 45 13.05 16.98 11.09
N ALA A 46 13.82 16.30 10.22
CA ALA A 46 15.18 16.70 9.89
C ALA A 46 15.19 17.94 8.97
N SER A 47 14.28 18.00 8.01
CA SER A 47 14.09 19.18 7.15
C SER A 47 13.70 20.41 7.96
N ARG A 48 12.74 20.30 8.89
CA ARG A 48 12.36 21.38 9.80
C ARG A 48 13.53 21.86 10.66
N ALA A 49 14.33 20.93 11.19
CA ALA A 49 15.52 21.27 11.98
C ALA A 49 16.56 22.03 11.16
N ALA A 50 16.81 21.62 9.92
CA ALA A 50 17.73 22.32 9.03
C ALA A 50 17.25 23.75 8.73
N VAL A 51 15.96 23.95 8.45
CA VAL A 51 15.38 25.28 8.23
C VAL A 51 15.49 26.12 9.50
N LEU A 52 14.94 25.66 10.62
CA LEU A 52 14.94 26.40 11.89
C LEU A 52 16.36 26.77 12.36
N ALA A 53 17.28 25.81 12.37
CA ALA A 53 18.63 26.05 12.88
C ALA A 53 19.45 26.99 11.98
N SER A 54 19.09 27.11 10.70
CA SER A 54 19.70 28.07 9.78
C SER A 54 19.20 29.51 10.02
N LEU A 55 18.01 29.66 10.61
CA LEU A 55 17.37 30.95 10.90
C LEU A 55 17.73 31.46 12.30
N LEU A 56 17.76 30.57 13.28
CA LEU A 56 17.97 30.93 14.69
C LEU A 56 19.44 31.29 15.00
N PRO A 57 19.69 32.23 15.94
CA PRO A 57 21.04 32.54 16.40
C PRO A 57 21.64 31.37 17.21
N ALA A 58 22.97 31.34 17.32
CA ALA A 58 23.71 30.26 17.98
C ALA A 58 23.37 30.06 19.47
N ASP A 59 22.85 31.09 20.14
CA ASP A 59 22.43 31.10 21.55
C ASP A 59 20.92 30.85 21.74
N ALA A 60 20.21 30.46 20.68
CA ALA A 60 18.79 30.13 20.77
C ALA A 60 18.51 29.02 21.79
N ASP A 61 17.38 29.14 22.47
CA ASP A 61 16.90 28.18 23.46
C ASP A 61 16.69 26.80 22.81
N ARG A 62 17.45 25.81 23.29
CA ARG A 62 17.49 24.44 22.75
C ARG A 62 16.23 23.65 23.08
N ASP A 63 15.60 23.90 24.22
CA ASP A 63 14.35 23.22 24.62
C ASP A 63 13.19 23.73 23.78
N ARG A 64 13.15 25.05 23.55
CA ARG A 64 12.21 25.65 22.61
C ARG A 64 12.43 25.18 21.18
N PHE A 65 13.69 25.04 20.75
CA PHE A 65 14.02 24.44 19.45
C PHE A 65 13.46 23.02 19.33
N LEU A 66 13.69 22.14 20.32
CA LEU A 66 13.15 20.78 20.33
C LEU A 66 11.61 20.77 20.33
N HIS A 67 10.98 21.68 21.06
CA HIS A 67 9.52 21.83 21.07
C HIS A 67 8.96 22.17 19.68
N ALA A 68 9.54 23.15 18.99
CA ALA A 68 9.17 23.54 17.64
C ALA A 68 9.40 22.41 16.61
N LEU A 69 10.33 21.49 16.88
CA LEU A 69 10.50 20.28 16.08
C LEU A 69 9.41 19.22 16.31
N GLY A 70 8.56 19.37 17.32
CA GLY A 70 7.61 18.35 17.76
C GLY A 70 8.25 17.24 18.60
N ILE A 71 9.45 17.47 19.14
CA ILE A 71 10.13 16.54 20.03
C ILE A 71 9.78 16.90 21.47
N HIS A 72 8.66 16.37 21.96
CA HIS A 72 8.10 16.69 23.28
C HIS A 72 8.49 15.69 24.38
N GLY A 73 9.55 14.91 24.14
CA GLY A 73 10.06 13.91 25.07
C GLY A 73 11.42 13.40 24.62
N ASP A 74 11.85 12.27 25.17
CA ASP A 74 13.14 11.66 24.82
C ASP A 74 12.95 10.45 23.87
N PRO A 75 13.11 10.65 22.54
CA PRO A 75 13.02 9.56 21.58
C PRO A 75 14.18 8.56 21.71
N VAL A 76 15.34 8.98 22.22
CA VAL A 76 16.52 8.10 22.41
C VAL A 76 16.28 7.17 23.59
N ALA A 77 15.79 7.66 24.73
CA ALA A 77 15.39 6.81 25.84
C ALA A 77 14.25 5.87 25.47
N SER A 78 13.28 6.36 24.68
CA SER A 78 12.18 5.54 24.17
C SER A 78 12.68 4.41 23.27
N ARG A 79 13.64 4.69 22.38
CA ARG A 79 14.30 3.66 21.56
C ARG A 79 15.02 2.62 22.41
N LYS A 80 15.82 3.06 23.39
CA LYS A 80 16.52 2.16 24.31
C LYS A 80 15.55 1.23 25.04
N ARG A 81 14.40 1.74 25.52
CA ARG A 81 13.35 0.92 26.15
C ARG A 81 12.78 -0.13 25.21
N ILE A 82 12.49 0.23 23.96
CA ILE A 82 12.00 -0.73 22.95
C ILE A 82 13.03 -1.83 22.68
N ASP A 83 14.31 -1.45 22.52
CA ASP A 83 15.38 -2.43 22.26
C ASP A 83 15.60 -3.38 23.45
N MET A 84 15.49 -2.87 24.69
CA MET A 84 15.54 -3.72 25.89
C MET A 84 14.36 -4.70 25.96
N ALA A 85 13.13 -4.24 25.73
CA ALA A 85 11.95 -5.11 25.73
C ALA A 85 12.07 -6.21 24.65
N ARG A 86 12.54 -5.84 23.45
CA ARG A 86 12.78 -6.81 22.37
C ARG A 86 13.81 -7.86 22.75
N ARG A 87 14.89 -7.48 23.42
CA ARG A 87 15.92 -8.42 23.91
C ARG A 87 15.39 -9.39 24.97
N LYS A 88 14.41 -8.95 25.76
CA LYS A 88 13.74 -9.79 26.78
C LYS A 88 12.62 -10.67 26.22
N GLY A 89 12.26 -10.52 24.93
CA GLY A 89 11.11 -11.22 24.34
C GLY A 89 9.76 -10.68 24.81
N GLU A 90 9.75 -9.51 25.46
CA GLU A 90 8.54 -8.87 25.97
C GLU A 90 7.86 -8.11 24.84
N ARG A 91 6.55 -8.31 24.66
CA ARG A 91 5.74 -7.47 23.78
C ARG A 91 5.50 -6.16 24.50
N PHE A 92 5.90 -5.05 23.87
CA PHE A 92 5.65 -3.73 24.41
C PHE A 92 4.13 -3.49 24.45
N ASP A 93 3.56 -3.40 25.65
CA ASP A 93 2.14 -3.10 25.86
C ASP A 93 2.00 -1.58 26.08
N GLY A 94 1.20 -0.91 25.24
CA GLY A 94 1.04 0.55 25.25
C GLY A 94 1.90 1.34 24.25
N GLU A 95 1.88 2.67 24.36
CA GLU A 95 2.65 3.57 23.48
C GLU A 95 4.10 3.73 23.98
N ALA A 96 5.06 3.32 23.15
CA ALA A 96 6.48 3.39 23.53
C ALA A 96 7.06 4.80 23.61
N TYR A 97 6.38 5.78 23.01
CA TYR A 97 6.74 7.19 23.03
C TYR A 97 5.66 7.94 23.81
N SER A 98 6.06 8.93 24.61
CA SER A 98 5.15 9.74 25.44
C SER A 98 4.42 10.84 24.67
N TYR A 99 4.67 10.96 23.37
CA TYR A 99 4.16 12.01 22.50
C TYR A 99 3.98 11.47 21.08
N ASP A 100 3.24 12.24 20.28
CA ASP A 100 2.97 11.94 18.88
C ASP A 100 4.27 11.90 18.04
N ARG A 101 4.18 11.55 16.76
CA ARG A 101 5.35 11.63 15.87
C ARG A 101 5.69 13.09 15.61
N ALA A 102 6.97 13.45 15.67
CA ALA A 102 7.42 14.85 15.61
C ALA A 102 6.90 15.61 14.37
N PHE A 103 6.83 14.95 13.21
CA PHE A 103 6.33 15.57 11.97
C PHE A 103 4.84 15.98 12.03
N LYS A 104 4.05 15.46 12.97
CA LYS A 104 2.65 15.87 13.15
C LYS A 104 2.52 17.22 13.86
N HIS A 105 3.56 17.65 14.58
CA HIS A 105 3.55 18.95 15.23
C HIS A 105 3.51 20.05 14.16
N ILE A 106 2.54 20.95 14.31
CA ILE A 106 2.42 22.15 13.51
C ILE A 106 2.84 23.30 14.43
N PRO A 107 3.88 24.08 14.07
CA PRO A 107 4.34 25.21 14.87
C PRO A 107 3.19 26.15 15.25
N ASP A 108 3.00 26.36 16.55
CA ASP A 108 1.94 27.22 17.09
C ASP A 108 2.39 28.68 17.21
N SER A 109 1.53 29.54 17.76
CA SER A 109 1.85 30.97 17.95
C SER A 109 3.06 31.22 18.85
N THR A 110 3.37 30.30 19.77
CA THR A 110 4.54 30.39 20.65
C THR A 110 5.81 30.07 19.88
N ASP A 111 5.78 29.00 19.07
CA ASP A 111 6.89 28.63 18.19
C ASP A 111 7.16 29.74 17.16
N GLN A 112 6.11 30.32 16.59
CA GLN A 112 6.19 31.44 15.63
C GLN A 112 6.73 32.74 16.25
N PHE A 113 6.40 33.04 17.50
CA PHE A 113 6.94 34.21 18.20
C PHE A 113 8.46 34.09 18.40
N LEU A 114 8.98 32.90 18.69
CA LEU A 114 10.41 32.66 18.81
C LEU A 114 11.14 32.92 17.49
N LEU A 115 10.57 32.44 16.38
CA LEU A 115 11.05 32.74 15.04
C LEU A 115 11.07 34.24 14.78
N ALA A 116 9.96 34.93 15.01
CA ALA A 116 9.85 36.36 14.76
C ALA A 116 10.88 37.19 15.55
N ASN A 117 11.15 36.83 16.81
CA ASN A 117 12.16 37.53 17.62
C ASN A 117 13.60 37.23 17.17
N ALA A 118 13.87 35.99 16.76
CA ALA A 118 15.20 35.57 16.28
C ALA A 118 15.55 36.19 14.92
N LEU A 119 14.53 36.54 14.13
CA LEU A 119 14.65 37.12 12.79
C LEU A 119 14.54 38.64 12.90
N SER A 120 15.62 39.28 13.35
CA SER A 120 15.67 40.72 13.67
C SER A 120 15.54 41.70 12.47
N ALA A 121 14.84 41.34 11.39
CA ALA A 121 14.75 42.12 10.16
C ALA A 121 13.38 42.04 9.48
N GLY A 122 12.33 42.52 10.14
CA GLY A 122 11.17 43.18 9.50
C GLY A 122 10.40 42.46 8.37
N GLY A 123 10.49 41.13 8.24
CA GLY A 123 9.80 40.36 7.20
C GLY A 123 9.97 38.85 7.35
N ALA A 124 9.19 38.08 6.58
CA ALA A 124 9.31 36.63 6.52
C ALA A 124 10.66 36.22 5.89
N PRO A 125 11.39 35.24 6.45
CA PRO A 125 12.61 34.73 5.83
C PRO A 125 12.29 34.08 4.49
N VAL A 126 13.21 34.22 3.54
CA VAL A 126 13.13 33.51 2.27
C VAL A 126 13.93 32.21 2.36
N VAL A 127 13.29 31.08 2.10
CA VAL A 127 13.93 29.75 1.97
C VAL A 127 13.94 29.36 0.50
N LEU A 128 15.14 29.17 -0.06
CA LEU A 128 15.33 28.65 -1.42
C LEU A 128 15.82 27.19 -1.35
N ASP A 129 15.02 26.26 -1.87
CA ASP A 129 15.43 24.89 -2.14
C ASP A 129 15.52 24.64 -3.65
N PRO A 130 16.72 24.74 -4.26
CA PRO A 130 16.88 24.59 -5.70
C PRO A 130 16.79 23.14 -6.20
N THR A 131 16.70 22.17 -5.28
CA THR A 131 16.69 20.72 -5.54
C THR A 131 15.67 20.02 -4.63
N ALA A 132 14.44 20.51 -4.64
CA ALA A 132 13.44 20.19 -3.63
C ALA A 132 12.90 18.76 -3.70
N GLY A 133 12.91 18.15 -4.89
CA GLY A 133 12.54 16.76 -5.14
C GLY A 133 11.17 16.38 -4.57
N GLY A 134 11.17 15.75 -3.40
CA GLY A 134 9.94 15.29 -2.76
C GLY A 134 9.20 16.37 -1.97
N GLY A 135 9.75 17.58 -1.92
CA GLY A 135 9.16 18.75 -1.26
C GLY A 135 9.34 18.82 0.26
N SER A 136 10.28 18.09 0.87
CA SER A 136 10.38 18.02 2.34
C SER A 136 10.76 19.36 2.99
N ILE A 137 11.74 20.08 2.45
CA ILE A 137 12.12 21.41 2.94
C ILE A 137 11.00 22.42 2.71
N PRO A 138 10.44 22.57 1.49
CA PRO A 138 9.38 23.55 1.28
C PRO A 138 8.09 23.23 2.06
N PHE A 139 7.79 21.95 2.30
CA PHE A 139 6.66 21.56 3.14
C PHE A 139 6.84 22.01 4.60
N GLU A 140 8.07 22.02 5.11
CA GLU A 140 8.37 22.41 6.50
C GLU A 140 8.63 23.90 6.68
N SER A 141 9.14 24.60 5.67
CA SER A 141 9.40 26.04 5.76
C SER A 141 8.11 26.87 5.74
N VAL A 142 7.07 26.42 5.03
CA VAL A 142 5.81 27.16 4.94
C VAL A 142 5.10 27.30 6.30
N PRO A 143 4.88 26.23 7.10
CA PRO A 143 4.28 26.35 8.43
C PRO A 143 5.09 27.22 9.41
N LEU A 144 6.39 27.42 9.15
CA LEU A 144 7.26 28.31 9.92
C LEU A 144 7.11 29.78 9.52
N GLY A 145 6.25 30.10 8.56
CA GLY A 145 6.03 31.46 8.07
C GLY A 145 7.12 31.96 7.11
N CYS A 146 7.89 31.06 6.49
CA CYS A 146 8.90 31.44 5.51
C CYS A 146 8.30 31.60 4.10
N ASP A 147 8.74 32.64 3.40
CA ASP A 147 8.55 32.76 1.96
C ASP A 147 9.41 31.69 1.28
N THR A 148 8.77 30.72 0.64
CA THR A 148 9.45 29.51 0.19
C THR A 148 9.49 29.43 -1.33
N ILE A 149 10.70 29.31 -1.88
CA ILE A 149 10.97 29.10 -3.30
C ILE A 149 11.54 27.70 -3.45
N ALA A 150 10.84 26.85 -4.18
CA ALA A 150 11.27 25.48 -4.45
C ALA A 150 11.40 25.25 -5.96
N ASN A 151 12.43 24.51 -6.35
CA ASN A 151 12.70 24.15 -7.73
C ASN A 151 13.20 22.71 -7.82
N ASP A 152 12.83 22.04 -8.91
CA ASP A 152 13.39 20.74 -9.29
C ASP A 152 13.29 20.57 -10.81
N LEU A 153 14.30 19.95 -11.42
CA LEU A 153 14.32 19.68 -12.86
C LEU A 153 13.38 18.53 -13.25
N ASN A 154 13.02 17.67 -12.30
CA ASN A 154 12.16 16.53 -12.56
C ASN A 154 10.68 16.96 -12.55
N PRO A 155 9.93 16.76 -13.66
CA PRO A 155 8.52 17.16 -13.72
C PRO A 155 7.64 16.41 -12.71
N VAL A 156 8.03 15.21 -12.27
CA VAL A 156 7.32 14.47 -11.23
C VAL A 156 7.48 15.14 -9.86
N ALA A 157 8.69 15.61 -9.53
CA ALA A 157 8.94 16.39 -8.31
C ALA A 157 8.08 17.65 -8.29
N LEU A 158 8.11 18.42 -9.37
CA LEU A 158 7.29 19.62 -9.53
C LEU A 158 5.80 19.34 -9.27
N ILE A 159 5.24 18.28 -9.86
CA ILE A 159 3.82 17.93 -9.65
C ILE A 159 3.55 17.54 -8.19
N ILE A 160 4.45 16.80 -7.54
CA ILE A 160 4.31 16.43 -6.12
C ILE A 160 4.27 17.69 -5.25
N GLU A 161 5.20 18.61 -5.46
CA GLU A 161 5.30 19.86 -4.69
C GLU A 161 4.07 20.74 -4.90
N LYS A 162 3.64 20.90 -6.16
CA LYS A 162 2.40 21.61 -6.49
C LYS A 162 1.19 21.00 -5.78
N ALA A 163 1.01 19.68 -5.87
CA ALA A 163 -0.16 18.99 -5.32
C ALA A 163 -0.14 18.88 -3.78
N THR A 164 1.04 18.80 -3.16
CA THR A 164 1.18 18.58 -1.71
C THR A 164 1.28 19.89 -0.93
N ILE A 165 1.84 20.94 -1.54
CA ILE A 165 2.17 22.20 -0.86
C ILE A 165 1.33 23.34 -1.47
N GLU A 166 1.54 23.66 -2.74
CA GLU A 166 0.98 24.87 -3.34
C GLU A 166 -0.55 24.83 -3.49
N TYR A 167 -1.11 23.77 -4.05
CA TYR A 167 -2.55 23.68 -4.29
C TYR A 167 -3.37 23.66 -2.99
N PRO A 168 -2.97 22.93 -1.92
CA PRO A 168 -3.63 23.05 -0.63
C PRO A 168 -3.61 24.48 -0.06
N LEU A 169 -2.50 25.22 -0.22
CA LEU A 169 -2.39 26.61 0.25
C LEU A 169 -3.26 27.56 -0.57
N LEU A 170 -3.26 27.42 -1.91
CA LEU A 170 -4.02 28.30 -2.81
C LEU A 170 -5.54 28.07 -2.73
N PHE A 171 -5.96 26.82 -2.63
CA PHE A 171 -7.37 26.45 -2.83
C PHE A 171 -8.06 25.96 -1.56
N GLY A 172 -7.32 25.55 -0.53
CA GLY A 172 -7.86 25.07 0.74
C GLY A 172 -8.97 24.04 0.55
N ALA A 173 -10.09 24.24 1.26
CA ALA A 173 -11.23 23.33 1.21
C ALA A 173 -11.88 23.20 -0.18
N LYS A 174 -11.72 24.20 -1.08
CA LYS A 174 -12.27 24.13 -2.44
C LYS A 174 -11.61 23.02 -3.27
N LEU A 175 -10.32 22.76 -3.04
CA LEU A 175 -9.60 21.65 -3.68
C LEU A 175 -10.20 20.30 -3.29
N VAL A 176 -10.55 20.13 -2.02
CA VAL A 176 -11.17 18.89 -1.52
C VAL A 176 -12.54 18.69 -2.14
N ALA A 177 -13.36 19.74 -2.19
CA ALA A 177 -14.67 19.68 -2.82
C ALA A 177 -14.59 19.32 -4.31
N GLU A 178 -13.64 19.94 -5.04
CA GLU A 178 -13.43 19.66 -6.46
C GLU A 178 -12.89 18.25 -6.71
N TYR A 179 -11.93 17.79 -5.89
CA TYR A 179 -11.44 16.41 -5.91
C TYR A 179 -12.59 15.42 -5.70
N GLN A 180 -13.44 15.64 -4.70
CA GLN A 180 -14.59 14.77 -4.42
C GLN A 180 -15.57 14.72 -5.59
N ARG A 181 -15.85 15.87 -6.23
CA ARG A 181 -16.71 15.96 -7.40
C ARG A 181 -16.16 15.17 -8.60
N VAL A 182 -14.88 15.35 -8.91
CA VAL A 182 -14.21 14.64 -10.03
C VAL A 182 -14.09 13.14 -9.71
N ALA A 183 -13.71 12.79 -8.48
CA ALA A 183 -13.58 11.41 -8.04
C ALA A 183 -14.92 10.66 -8.10
N ALA A 184 -16.02 11.29 -7.70
CA ALA A 184 -17.36 10.70 -7.82
C ALA A 184 -17.70 10.35 -9.29
N LYS A 185 -17.45 11.28 -10.22
CA LYS A 185 -17.66 11.04 -11.66
C LYS A 185 -16.74 9.96 -12.22
N PHE A 186 -15.49 9.93 -11.77
CA PHE A 186 -14.53 8.88 -12.14
C PHE A 186 -15.00 7.50 -11.65
N ILE A 187 -15.39 7.40 -10.38
CA ILE A 187 -15.90 6.16 -9.77
C ILE A 187 -17.13 5.67 -10.53
N GLU A 188 -18.10 6.55 -10.82
CA GLU A 188 -19.30 6.18 -11.58
C GLU A 188 -18.94 5.59 -12.96
N ARG A 189 -18.03 6.24 -13.69
CA ARG A 189 -17.56 5.76 -15.01
C ARG A 189 -16.80 4.45 -14.90
N ARG A 190 -15.91 4.33 -13.92
CA ARG A 190 -15.16 3.12 -13.62
C ARG A 190 -16.10 1.95 -13.34
N GLU A 191 -17.07 2.14 -12.44
CA GLU A 191 -18.03 1.08 -12.09
C GLU A 191 -18.82 0.62 -13.32
N LYS A 192 -19.32 1.53 -14.15
CA LYS A 192 -20.03 1.16 -15.40
C LYS A 192 -19.18 0.27 -16.32
N LEU A 193 -17.88 0.52 -16.41
CA LEU A 193 -16.96 -0.25 -17.26
C LEU A 193 -16.51 -1.57 -16.63
N LEU A 194 -16.31 -1.59 -15.31
CA LEU A 194 -15.68 -2.72 -14.61
C LEU A 194 -16.66 -3.73 -14.02
N LEU A 195 -17.89 -3.31 -13.67
CA LEU A 195 -18.89 -4.17 -13.03
C LEU A 195 -19.21 -5.46 -13.82
N PRO A 196 -19.24 -5.47 -15.16
CA PRO A 196 -19.45 -6.71 -15.92
C PRO A 196 -18.35 -7.76 -15.68
N PHE A 197 -17.11 -7.32 -15.50
CA PHE A 197 -15.91 -8.15 -15.36
C PHE A 197 -15.62 -8.51 -13.90
N PHE A 198 -15.93 -7.60 -12.97
CA PHE A 198 -15.67 -7.74 -11.54
C PHE A 198 -16.97 -7.55 -10.75
N PRO A 199 -17.91 -8.51 -10.85
CA PRO A 199 -19.20 -8.40 -10.19
C PRO A 199 -19.03 -8.40 -8.66
N PRO A 200 -19.95 -7.75 -7.92
CA PRO A 200 -19.95 -7.79 -6.47
C PRO A 200 -20.12 -9.21 -5.96
N GLU A 201 -19.71 -9.45 -4.71
CA GLU A 201 -19.98 -10.73 -4.06
C GLU A 201 -21.49 -10.92 -3.83
N PRO A 202 -21.99 -12.16 -3.87
CA PRO A 202 -23.40 -12.44 -3.55
C PRO A 202 -23.80 -12.01 -2.14
N ASP A 203 -22.83 -11.99 -1.22
CA ASP A 203 -22.99 -11.50 0.15
C ASP A 203 -22.71 -10.00 0.20
N ALA A 204 -23.71 -9.21 0.60
CA ALA A 204 -23.61 -7.75 0.71
C ALA A 204 -22.56 -7.28 1.74
N ASN A 205 -22.15 -8.15 2.68
CA ASN A 205 -21.06 -7.87 3.61
C ASN A 205 -19.68 -8.32 3.07
N ALA A 206 -19.60 -8.79 1.83
CA ALA A 206 -18.37 -9.22 1.20
C ALA A 206 -17.99 -8.33 0.01
N ILE A 207 -16.69 -8.11 -0.16
CA ILE A 207 -16.12 -7.33 -1.25
C ILE A 207 -15.07 -8.19 -1.95
N PRO A 208 -15.16 -8.38 -3.28
CA PRO A 208 -14.14 -9.11 -4.02
C PRO A 208 -12.87 -8.26 -4.04
N THR A 209 -11.73 -8.91 -3.80
CA THR A 209 -10.42 -8.24 -3.73
C THR A 209 -9.47 -8.71 -4.82
N ASN A 210 -9.54 -9.99 -5.19
CA ASN A 210 -8.69 -10.57 -6.21
C ASN A 210 -9.42 -11.69 -6.96
N PHE A 211 -9.03 -11.90 -8.21
CA PHE A 211 -9.55 -12.93 -9.10
C PHE A 211 -8.35 -13.76 -9.57
N ILE A 212 -8.35 -15.06 -9.27
CA ILE A 212 -7.22 -15.95 -9.55
C ILE A 212 -7.56 -16.83 -10.75
N TRP A 213 -6.73 -16.72 -11.77
CA TRP A 213 -6.91 -17.36 -13.07
C TRP A 213 -5.79 -18.37 -13.32
N SER A 214 -6.12 -19.46 -14.00
CA SER A 214 -5.17 -20.42 -14.56
C SER A 214 -5.15 -20.30 -16.08
N ARG A 215 -3.98 -20.49 -16.69
CA ARG A 215 -3.91 -20.72 -18.14
C ARG A 215 -4.53 -22.07 -18.48
N THR A 216 -5.12 -22.20 -19.66
CA THR A 216 -5.72 -23.46 -20.10
C THR A 216 -5.22 -23.86 -21.47
N ILE A 217 -5.10 -25.17 -21.70
CA ILE A 217 -4.84 -25.75 -23.02
C ILE A 217 -5.87 -26.84 -23.32
N ARG A 218 -5.97 -27.29 -24.57
CA ARG A 218 -6.73 -28.50 -24.90
C ARG A 218 -5.80 -29.69 -24.92
N CYS A 219 -6.17 -30.76 -24.23
CA CYS A 219 -5.41 -32.00 -24.27
C CYS A 219 -5.40 -32.55 -25.72
N PRO A 220 -4.24 -32.83 -26.34
CA PRO A 220 -4.16 -33.29 -27.72
C PRO A 220 -4.75 -34.70 -27.92
N TYR A 221 -4.96 -35.46 -26.83
CA TYR A 221 -5.45 -36.84 -26.89
C TYR A 221 -6.96 -36.97 -26.70
N CYS A 222 -7.56 -36.09 -25.90
CA CYS A 222 -8.98 -36.21 -25.53
C CYS A 222 -9.78 -34.91 -25.72
N HIS A 223 -9.15 -33.85 -26.25
CA HIS A 223 -9.71 -32.51 -26.46
C HIS A 223 -10.19 -31.75 -25.21
N GLY A 224 -10.06 -32.34 -24.02
CA GLY A 224 -10.48 -31.72 -22.78
C GLY A 224 -9.69 -30.47 -22.42
N LEU A 225 -10.40 -29.45 -21.93
CA LEU A 225 -9.79 -28.22 -21.43
C LEU A 225 -9.07 -28.50 -20.11
N VAL A 226 -7.75 -28.35 -20.09
CA VAL A 226 -6.89 -28.61 -18.94
C VAL A 226 -6.39 -27.28 -18.38
N PRO A 227 -6.79 -26.89 -17.16
CA PRO A 227 -6.21 -25.75 -16.48
C PRO A 227 -4.82 -26.10 -15.96
N LEU A 228 -3.86 -25.18 -16.13
CA LEU A 228 -2.45 -25.35 -15.85
C LEU A 228 -2.07 -24.63 -14.55
N SER A 229 -1.65 -25.39 -13.54
CA SER A 229 -1.11 -24.85 -12.30
C SER A 229 -0.16 -25.86 -11.64
N PRO A 230 1.00 -25.42 -11.09
CA PRO A 230 1.90 -26.31 -10.36
C PRO A 230 1.31 -26.80 -9.03
N ASN A 231 0.33 -26.09 -8.47
CA ASN A 231 -0.41 -26.50 -7.28
C ASN A 231 -1.76 -25.76 -7.19
N TRP A 232 -2.62 -26.21 -6.30
CA TRP A 232 -3.95 -25.63 -6.08
C TRP A 232 -4.14 -25.07 -4.67
N ARG A 233 -3.05 -24.61 -4.04
CA ARG A 233 -3.06 -24.03 -2.70
C ARG A 233 -3.39 -22.53 -2.75
N LEU A 234 -4.30 -22.08 -1.88
CA LEU A 234 -4.73 -20.67 -1.80
C LEU A 234 -4.20 -19.94 -0.55
N ALA A 235 -4.02 -20.66 0.56
CA ALA A 235 -3.52 -20.10 1.81
C ALA A 235 -2.75 -21.13 2.66
N PRO A 236 -1.95 -20.67 3.64
CA PRO A 236 -1.23 -21.55 4.57
C PRO A 236 -2.13 -22.34 5.53
N ASP A 237 -3.39 -21.93 5.70
CA ASP A 237 -4.35 -22.54 6.62
C ASP A 237 -4.98 -23.84 6.09
N GLY A 238 -4.59 -24.29 4.90
CA GLY A 238 -5.13 -25.48 4.23
C GLY A 238 -6.16 -25.16 3.16
N SER A 239 -6.60 -23.90 3.02
CA SER A 239 -7.50 -23.49 1.95
C SER A 239 -6.86 -23.72 0.57
N GLY A 240 -7.62 -24.32 -0.34
CA GLY A 240 -7.16 -24.64 -1.68
C GLY A 240 -8.30 -24.97 -2.62
N VAL A 241 -7.96 -25.60 -3.75
CA VAL A 241 -8.90 -25.89 -4.83
C VAL A 241 -8.85 -27.37 -5.18
N ARG A 242 -10.04 -27.96 -5.34
CA ARG A 242 -10.26 -29.27 -5.91
C ARG A 242 -10.83 -29.12 -7.31
N LEU A 243 -10.23 -29.82 -8.26
CA LEU A 243 -10.64 -29.87 -9.65
C LEU A 243 -11.74 -30.91 -9.82
N GLN A 244 -12.76 -30.57 -10.60
CA GLN A 244 -13.88 -31.44 -10.94
C GLN A 244 -13.98 -31.56 -12.46
N PRO A 245 -13.34 -32.58 -13.07
CA PRO A 245 -13.43 -32.82 -14.51
C PRO A 245 -14.85 -33.19 -14.94
N HIS A 246 -15.33 -32.61 -16.04
CA HIS A 246 -16.58 -32.97 -16.71
C HIS A 246 -16.27 -33.66 -18.04
N LEU A 247 -16.64 -34.95 -18.14
CA LEU A 247 -16.21 -35.83 -19.23
C LEU A 247 -16.90 -35.58 -20.59
N GLY A 248 -17.98 -34.79 -20.61
CA GLY A 248 -18.83 -34.65 -21.80
C GLY A 248 -19.39 -36.00 -22.25
N SER A 249 -19.39 -36.24 -23.56
CA SER A 249 -19.71 -37.52 -24.20
C SER A 249 -18.53 -38.50 -24.28
N GLY A 250 -17.33 -38.08 -23.87
CA GLY A 250 -16.12 -38.92 -23.86
C GLY A 250 -14.91 -38.25 -24.54
N PRO A 251 -13.81 -38.99 -24.74
CA PRO A 251 -12.60 -38.47 -25.39
C PRO A 251 -12.89 -37.94 -26.80
N GLY A 252 -12.40 -36.72 -27.08
CA GLY A 252 -12.65 -36.03 -28.34
C GLY A 252 -13.77 -34.98 -28.25
N ASP A 253 -14.59 -35.01 -27.21
CA ASP A 253 -15.65 -34.03 -27.01
C ASP A 253 -15.05 -32.65 -26.61
N PRO A 254 -15.27 -31.58 -27.43
CA PRO A 254 -14.76 -30.25 -27.11
C PRO A 254 -15.45 -29.59 -25.90
N ALA A 255 -16.59 -30.12 -25.46
CA ALA A 255 -17.34 -29.65 -24.28
C ALA A 255 -16.75 -30.14 -22.94
N ARG A 256 -15.66 -30.91 -22.97
CA ARG A 256 -14.90 -31.31 -21.79
C ARG A 256 -14.22 -30.12 -21.10
N TYR A 257 -14.54 -29.90 -19.83
CA TYR A 257 -13.96 -28.83 -19.02
C TYR A 257 -13.74 -29.25 -17.56
N CYS A 258 -13.01 -28.42 -16.81
CA CYS A 258 -12.83 -28.58 -15.37
C CYS A 258 -13.59 -27.51 -14.60
N ALA A 259 -14.42 -27.90 -13.64
CA ALA A 259 -14.95 -27.01 -12.61
C ALA A 259 -14.02 -26.98 -11.39
N PHE A 260 -14.25 -26.00 -10.49
CA PHE A 260 -13.43 -25.79 -9.30
C PHE A 260 -14.29 -25.75 -8.05
N VAL A 261 -13.79 -26.36 -6.98
CA VAL A 261 -14.41 -26.35 -5.65
C VAL A 261 -13.38 -25.86 -4.64
N ILE A 262 -13.76 -24.87 -3.83
CA ILE A 262 -12.91 -24.43 -2.71
C ILE A 262 -12.99 -25.47 -1.60
N VAL A 263 -11.83 -25.89 -1.11
CA VAL A 263 -11.68 -26.85 -0.01
C VAL A 263 -10.85 -26.22 1.11
N THR A 264 -11.02 -26.72 2.34
CA THR A 264 -10.37 -26.16 3.54
C THR A 264 -9.24 -27.02 4.08
N ALA A 265 -9.03 -28.23 3.55
CA ALA A 265 -7.95 -29.12 3.98
C ALA A 265 -7.05 -29.51 2.81
N VAL A 266 -5.75 -29.63 3.08
CA VAL A 266 -4.71 -29.95 2.08
C VAL A 266 -4.99 -31.28 1.38
N LYS A 267 -5.49 -32.28 2.12
CA LYS A 267 -5.81 -33.61 1.58
C LYS A 267 -6.93 -33.61 0.53
N ASP A 268 -7.77 -32.58 0.52
CA ASP A 268 -8.90 -32.47 -0.40
C ASP A 268 -8.53 -31.65 -1.65
N GLN A 269 -7.32 -31.09 -1.71
CA GLN A 269 -6.83 -30.34 -2.86
C GLN A 269 -6.43 -31.30 -3.99
N SER A 270 -6.64 -30.88 -5.24
CA SER A 270 -6.15 -31.64 -6.38
C SER A 270 -4.63 -31.48 -6.54
N PRO A 271 -3.93 -32.46 -7.13
CA PRO A 271 -2.52 -32.32 -7.49
C PRO A 271 -2.34 -31.23 -8.57
N GLY A 272 -1.13 -30.69 -8.66
CA GLY A 272 -0.75 -29.80 -9.76
C GLY A 272 -0.96 -30.46 -11.12
N THR A 273 -1.35 -29.66 -12.11
CA THR A 273 -1.53 -30.10 -13.50
C THR A 273 -0.33 -29.74 -14.38
N VAL A 274 0.71 -29.14 -13.80
CA VAL A 274 1.98 -28.85 -14.48
C VAL A 274 3.15 -29.21 -13.58
N SER A 275 4.15 -29.88 -14.13
CA SER A 275 5.44 -30.12 -13.48
C SER A 275 6.55 -30.19 -14.54
N GLY A 276 7.66 -29.48 -14.33
CA GLY A 276 8.80 -29.53 -15.26
C GLY A 276 8.54 -29.00 -16.67
N GLY A 277 7.41 -28.30 -16.90
CA GLY A 277 6.97 -27.84 -18.22
C GLY A 277 5.92 -28.73 -18.86
N ASP A 278 5.79 -29.98 -18.41
CA ASP A 278 4.78 -30.92 -18.89
C ASP A 278 3.46 -30.74 -18.14
N GLY A 279 2.36 -30.94 -18.86
CA GLY A 279 1.00 -30.94 -18.34
C GLY A 279 0.51 -32.34 -17.98
N ALA A 280 -0.43 -32.42 -17.04
CA ALA A 280 -1.13 -33.67 -16.71
C ALA A 280 -2.62 -33.55 -17.05
N CYS A 281 -3.12 -34.46 -17.90
CA CYS A 281 -4.54 -34.54 -18.22
C CYS A 281 -5.31 -35.13 -17.04
N LEU A 282 -6.23 -34.34 -16.46
CA LEU A 282 -7.02 -34.70 -15.28
C LEU A 282 -8.27 -35.56 -15.56
N TYR A 283 -8.61 -35.80 -16.83
CA TYR A 283 -9.78 -36.59 -17.19
C TYR A 283 -9.49 -38.07 -16.98
N SER A 284 -10.33 -38.74 -16.19
CA SER A 284 -10.12 -40.11 -15.70
C SER A 284 -10.03 -41.17 -16.81
N ASP A 285 -10.61 -40.89 -17.97
CA ASP A 285 -10.59 -41.73 -19.17
C ASP A 285 -9.48 -41.34 -20.17
N CYS A 286 -8.59 -40.41 -19.79
CA CYS A 286 -7.41 -40.04 -20.55
C CYS A 286 -6.13 -40.17 -19.72
N GLY A 287 -5.97 -39.37 -18.66
CA GLY A 287 -4.83 -39.46 -17.72
C GLY A 287 -3.43 -39.21 -18.28
N ARG A 288 -3.29 -38.92 -19.58
CA ARG A 288 -1.99 -38.79 -20.26
C ARG A 288 -1.23 -37.52 -19.89
N VAL A 289 0.10 -37.62 -19.93
CA VAL A 289 1.01 -36.48 -19.88
C VAL A 289 0.94 -35.72 -21.20
N ILE A 290 0.90 -34.39 -21.13
CA ILE A 290 0.90 -33.47 -22.26
C ILE A 290 2.28 -32.84 -22.29
N ASP A 291 3.02 -33.11 -23.35
CA ASP A 291 4.40 -32.65 -23.51
C ASP A 291 4.54 -31.11 -23.43
N GLY A 292 5.60 -30.62 -22.81
CA GLY A 292 5.86 -29.19 -22.70
C GLY A 292 5.97 -28.47 -24.05
N ASP A 293 6.48 -29.12 -25.10
CA ASP A 293 6.56 -28.53 -26.44
C ASP A 293 5.19 -28.47 -27.11
N GLU A 294 4.29 -29.40 -26.80
CA GLU A 294 2.87 -29.32 -27.18
C GLU A 294 2.19 -28.11 -26.54
N ILE A 295 2.40 -27.88 -25.24
CA ILE A 295 1.86 -26.72 -24.52
C ILE A 295 2.40 -25.41 -25.13
N LYS A 296 3.71 -25.34 -25.39
CA LYS A 296 4.34 -24.18 -26.05
C LYS A 296 3.76 -23.94 -27.44
N ARG A 297 3.58 -25.00 -28.25
CA ARG A 297 2.99 -24.90 -29.59
C ARG A 297 1.58 -24.33 -29.53
N GLN A 298 0.73 -24.81 -28.62
CA GLN A 298 -0.62 -24.26 -28.43
C GLN A 298 -0.57 -22.78 -28.00
N ALA A 299 0.34 -22.41 -27.10
CA ALA A 299 0.52 -21.02 -26.68
C ALA A 299 0.92 -20.11 -27.84
N GLN A 300 1.93 -20.51 -28.63
CA GLN A 300 2.43 -19.75 -29.79
C GLN A 300 1.38 -19.63 -30.90
N ALA A 301 0.51 -20.64 -31.05
CA ALA A 301 -0.60 -20.62 -31.99
C ALA A 301 -1.84 -19.83 -31.49
N GLY A 302 -1.78 -19.21 -30.30
CA GLY A 302 -2.92 -18.48 -29.71
C GLY A 302 -4.02 -19.38 -29.12
N GLY A 303 -3.77 -20.69 -28.98
CA GLY A 303 -4.71 -21.67 -28.42
C GLY A 303 -4.70 -21.75 -26.88
N MET A 304 -3.83 -20.99 -26.20
CA MET A 304 -3.80 -20.93 -24.75
C MET A 304 -4.87 -19.98 -24.22
N GLY A 305 -5.83 -20.54 -23.48
CA GLY A 305 -6.91 -19.79 -22.85
C GLY A 305 -6.63 -19.41 -21.40
N GLU A 306 -7.67 -18.93 -20.73
CA GLU A 306 -7.67 -18.63 -19.31
C GLU A 306 -9.00 -19.01 -18.66
N GLN A 307 -8.93 -19.43 -17.40
CA GLN A 307 -10.09 -19.84 -16.63
C GLN A 307 -9.96 -19.33 -15.20
N LEU A 308 -10.97 -18.59 -14.74
CA LEU A 308 -11.06 -18.16 -13.35
C LEU A 308 -11.31 -19.40 -12.50
N PHE A 309 -10.55 -19.59 -11.43
CA PHE A 309 -10.71 -20.75 -10.55
C PHE A 309 -10.97 -20.39 -9.09
N ALA A 310 -10.65 -19.17 -8.65
CA ALA A 310 -10.97 -18.68 -7.32
C ALA A 310 -11.20 -17.17 -7.30
N VAL A 311 -12.19 -16.74 -6.52
CA VAL A 311 -12.39 -15.34 -6.15
C VAL A 311 -12.03 -15.17 -4.69
N VAL A 312 -11.13 -14.24 -4.40
CA VAL A 312 -10.72 -13.86 -3.06
C VAL A 312 -11.53 -12.65 -2.63
N PHE A 313 -12.26 -12.77 -1.54
CA PHE A 313 -13.07 -11.68 -0.99
C PHE A 313 -12.68 -11.36 0.45
N LYS A 314 -13.04 -10.16 0.90
CA LYS A 314 -13.06 -9.82 2.32
C LYS A 314 -14.50 -9.71 2.77
N ARG A 315 -14.85 -10.44 3.82
CA ARG A 315 -16.14 -10.37 4.49
C ARG A 315 -16.00 -9.56 5.77
N ARG A 316 -16.91 -8.61 5.98
CA ARG A 316 -17.05 -7.90 7.25
C ARG A 316 -17.73 -8.79 8.26
N VAL A 317 -17.10 -8.98 9.41
CA VAL A 317 -17.59 -9.78 10.52
C VAL A 317 -17.62 -8.89 11.75
N GLU A 318 -18.78 -8.82 12.41
CA GLU A 318 -18.89 -8.14 13.69
C GLU A 318 -18.18 -8.97 14.76
N THR A 319 -17.23 -8.35 15.47
CA THR A 319 -16.63 -9.01 16.63
C THR A 319 -17.48 -8.75 17.88
N ARG A 320 -17.41 -9.65 18.86
CA ARG A 320 -17.97 -9.43 20.19
C ARG A 320 -16.86 -9.41 21.23
N THR A 321 -16.96 -8.53 22.22
CA THR A 321 -16.05 -8.51 23.36
C THR A 321 -16.27 -9.75 24.23
N LYS A 322 -15.33 -10.07 25.13
CA LYS A 322 -15.50 -11.13 26.13
C LYS A 322 -16.74 -10.92 27.02
N SER A 323 -17.19 -9.67 27.17
CA SER A 323 -18.41 -9.29 27.90
C SER A 323 -19.69 -9.31 27.03
N GLY A 324 -19.62 -9.76 25.78
CA GLY A 324 -20.77 -9.89 24.88
C GLY A 324 -21.19 -8.61 24.13
N ASN A 325 -20.55 -7.47 24.42
CA ASN A 325 -20.80 -6.20 23.73
C ASN A 325 -20.28 -6.22 22.30
N ARG A 326 -20.88 -5.40 21.42
CA ARG A 326 -20.43 -5.23 20.03
C ARG A 326 -19.00 -4.67 20.01
N GLY A 327 -18.10 -5.41 19.39
CA GLY A 327 -16.71 -5.03 19.17
C GLY A 327 -16.51 -4.30 17.84
N LYS A 328 -15.26 -4.04 17.46
CA LYS A 328 -14.92 -3.42 16.17
C LYS A 328 -15.16 -4.41 15.02
N ASP A 329 -15.67 -3.92 13.91
CA ASP A 329 -15.77 -4.71 12.67
C ASP A 329 -14.40 -5.23 12.26
N LYS A 330 -14.33 -6.51 11.90
CA LYS A 330 -13.12 -7.15 11.37
C LYS A 330 -13.39 -7.62 9.95
N TRP A 331 -12.42 -7.39 9.07
CA TRP A 331 -12.44 -7.96 7.72
C TRP A 331 -11.70 -9.30 7.71
N VAL A 332 -12.40 -10.35 7.34
CA VAL A 332 -11.86 -11.71 7.22
C VAL A 332 -11.76 -12.07 5.75
N ARG A 333 -10.61 -12.61 5.33
CA ARG A 333 -10.43 -13.09 3.96
C ARG A 333 -11.20 -14.41 3.77
N GLY A 334 -11.88 -14.55 2.64
CA GLY A 334 -12.53 -15.77 2.20
C GLY A 334 -12.24 -16.07 0.74
N TYR A 335 -12.58 -17.29 0.33
CA TYR A 335 -12.41 -17.79 -1.03
C TYR A 335 -13.71 -18.43 -1.48
N ARG A 336 -14.08 -18.22 -2.74
CA ARG A 336 -15.16 -18.96 -3.40
C ARG A 336 -14.75 -19.40 -4.79
N ALA A 337 -15.40 -20.44 -5.27
CA ALA A 337 -15.32 -20.81 -6.67
C ALA A 337 -16.02 -19.72 -7.52
N PRO A 338 -15.67 -19.59 -8.81
CA PRO A 338 -16.46 -18.83 -9.75
C PRO A 338 -17.92 -19.32 -9.69
N SER A 339 -18.87 -18.39 -9.58
CA SER A 339 -20.27 -18.72 -9.87
C SER A 339 -20.36 -19.23 -11.30
N ALA A 340 -21.23 -20.19 -11.58
CA ALA A 340 -21.51 -20.65 -12.94
C ALA A 340 -22.09 -19.49 -13.77
N ARG A 341 -21.23 -18.61 -14.30
CA ARG A 341 -21.56 -17.75 -15.41
C ARG A 341 -21.27 -18.56 -16.66
N LYS A 342 -22.28 -18.62 -17.55
CA LYS A 342 -22.13 -19.02 -18.95
C LYS A 342 -20.78 -18.49 -19.43
N THR A 343 -19.90 -19.37 -19.88
CA THR A 343 -18.66 -19.03 -20.57
C THR A 343 -19.01 -18.07 -21.70
N THR A 344 -19.01 -16.77 -21.39
CA THR A 344 -19.02 -15.73 -22.39
C THR A 344 -17.64 -15.81 -23.01
N THR A 345 -17.60 -16.35 -24.22
CA THR A 345 -16.60 -16.01 -25.22
C THR A 345 -16.26 -14.53 -25.06
N ALA A 346 -15.05 -14.23 -24.59
CA ALA A 346 -14.52 -12.88 -24.69
C ALA A 346 -14.43 -12.54 -26.19
N PRO A 347 -14.98 -11.41 -26.66
CA PRO A 347 -14.59 -10.87 -27.96
C PRO A 347 -13.21 -10.20 -27.84
N PRO A 348 -12.51 -9.97 -28.97
CA PRO A 348 -11.05 -9.81 -29.05
C PRO A 348 -10.47 -8.61 -28.31
#